data_AF-A0A3B9BJT7-F1
#
_entry.id   AF-A0A3B9BJT7-F1
#
_cell.length_a   1.000
_cell.length_b   1.000
_cell.length_c   1.000
_cell.angle_alpha   90.00
_cell.angle_beta   90.00
_cell.angle_gamma   90.00
#
_symmetry.space_group_name_H-M   'P 1'
#
loop_
_entity.id
_entity.type
_entity.pdbx_description
1 polymer ?
#
loop_
_entity_poly.entity_id
_entity_poly.type
_entity_poly.pdbx_seq_one_letter_code
_entity_poly.pdbx_strand_id
1 'polypeptide(L)'
;LEDASTQGATAKAEHLLGNLGQINAAAGIEEESTLPRLGLSIGIAVADPANQEAQAELLNRADSAMYQAKRGGKNRFEFAHFGDITDSCDKE
;
A
#
# COMPACT_ATOMS: atom_id res chain seq x y z
N LEU A 1 19.29 6.74 -4.77
CA LEU A 1 17.84 6.44 -4.78
C LEU A 1 17.27 6.86 -3.44
N GLU A 2 16.77 8.08 -3.32
CA GLU A 2 16.24 8.61 -2.05
C GLU A 2 14.85 8.02 -1.74
N ASP A 3 14.04 7.81 -2.78
CA ASP A 3 12.68 7.26 -2.71
C ASP A 3 12.62 5.73 -2.45
N ALA A 4 13.73 5.01 -2.59
CA ALA A 4 13.79 3.56 -2.39
C ALA A 4 14.10 3.17 -0.93
N SER A 5 14.24 4.16 -0.05
CA SER A 5 14.39 3.94 1.39
C SER A 5 13.03 3.78 2.07
N THR A 6 13.00 3.14 3.24
CA THR A 6 11.79 3.08 4.08
C THR A 6 11.23 4.48 4.38
N GLN A 7 12.11 5.46 4.61
CA GLN A 7 11.71 6.85 4.86
C GLN A 7 11.08 7.49 3.63
N GLY A 8 11.70 7.36 2.46
CA GLY A 8 11.16 7.87 1.20
C GLY A 8 9.83 7.23 0.83
N ALA A 9 9.71 5.91 1.00
CA ALA A 9 8.47 5.18 0.77
C ALA A 9 7.35 5.61 1.73
N THR A 10 7.67 5.85 3.00
CA THR A 10 6.72 6.38 4.00
C THR A 10 6.23 7.76 3.57
N ALA A 11 7.14 8.70 3.30
CA ALA A 11 6.79 10.05 2.89
C ALA A 11 5.92 10.06 1.62
N LYS A 12 6.20 9.15 0.67
CA LYS A 12 5.39 9.00 -0.53
C LYS A 12 3.98 8.49 -0.22
N ALA A 13 3.85 7.47 0.62
CA ALA A 13 2.56 6.91 1.00
C ALA A 13 1.70 7.93 1.76
N GLU A 14 2.29 8.67 2.69
CA GLU A 14 1.63 9.76 3.41
C GLU A 14 1.15 10.87 2.46
N HIS A 15 2.00 11.28 1.51
CA HIS A 15 1.62 12.27 0.50
C HIS A 15 0.44 11.79 -0.37
N LEU A 16 0.43 10.51 -0.77
CA LEU A 16 -0.70 9.95 -1.53
C LEU A 16 -1.99 9.92 -0.72
N LEU A 17 -1.93 9.53 0.56
CA LEU A 17 -3.09 9.51 1.45
C LEU A 17 -3.59 10.93 1.76
N GLY A 18 -2.69 11.89 1.96
CA GLY A 18 -3.02 13.30 2.19
C GLY A 18 -3.76 13.95 1.02
N ASN A 19 -3.48 13.51 -0.21
CA ASN A 19 -4.13 14.05 -1.42
C ASN A 19 -5.54 13.52 -1.67
N LEU A 20 -6.02 12.52 -0.90
CA LEU A 20 -7.34 11.93 -1.11
C LEU A 20 -8.49 12.92 -0.94
N GLY A 21 -8.33 13.94 -0.09
CA GLY A 21 -9.33 15.01 0.04
C GLY A 21 -9.53 15.77 -1.28
N GLN A 22 -8.42 16.16 -1.93
CA GLN A 22 -8.45 16.86 -3.20
C GLN A 22 -8.98 15.96 -4.33
N ILE A 23 -8.62 14.68 -4.34
CA ILE A 23 -9.10 13.70 -5.33
C ILE A 23 -10.61 13.49 -5.18
N ASN A 24 -11.10 13.31 -3.95
CA ASN A 24 -12.54 13.18 -3.69
C ASN A 24 -13.30 14.44 -4.13
N ALA A 25 -12.78 15.64 -3.80
CA ALA A 25 -13.38 16.90 -4.25
C ALA A 25 -13.41 17.03 -5.78
N ALA A 26 -12.31 16.69 -6.47
CA ALA A 26 -12.26 16.70 -7.93
C ALA A 26 -13.22 15.67 -8.57
N ALA A 27 -13.53 14.59 -7.86
CA ALA A 27 -14.53 13.59 -8.27
C ALA A 27 -15.98 13.97 -7.90
N GLY A 28 -16.22 15.15 -7.33
CA GLY A 28 -17.55 15.60 -6.88
C GLY A 28 -18.05 14.89 -5.62
N ILE A 29 -17.16 14.29 -4.83
CA ILE A 29 -17.48 13.61 -3.58
C ILE A 29 -17.28 14.60 -2.43
N GLU A 30 -18.29 15.43 -2.20
CA GLU A 30 -18.36 16.41 -1.13
C GLU A 30 -18.78 15.76 0.21
N GLU A 31 -18.77 16.53 1.30
CA GLU A 31 -19.17 16.02 2.63
C GLU A 31 -20.61 15.54 2.70
N GLU A 32 -21.53 16.22 2.01
CA GLU A 32 -22.96 15.90 1.92
C GLU A 32 -23.26 14.88 0.79
N SER A 33 -22.23 14.42 0.06
CA SER A 33 -22.43 13.47 -1.03
C SER A 33 -22.84 12.10 -0.49
N THR A 34 -23.82 11.49 -1.13
CA THR A 34 -24.20 10.08 -0.88
C THR A 34 -23.25 9.09 -1.56
N LEU A 35 -22.30 9.60 -2.36
CA LEU A 35 -21.30 8.77 -3.02
C LEU A 35 -20.25 8.25 -2.03
N PRO A 36 -19.81 6.99 -2.17
CA PRO A 36 -18.73 6.47 -1.36
C PRO A 36 -17.43 7.21 -1.63
N ARG A 37 -16.71 7.58 -0.56
CA ARG A 37 -15.39 8.22 -0.67
C ARG A 37 -14.35 7.24 -1.21
N LEU A 38 -13.48 7.78 -2.07
CA LEU A 38 -12.26 7.12 -2.51
C LEU A 38 -11.27 7.08 -1.34
N GLY A 39 -10.66 5.91 -1.15
CA GLY A 39 -9.58 5.67 -0.20
C GLY A 39 -8.50 4.79 -0.82
N LEU A 40 -7.30 4.83 -0.26
CA LEU A 40 -6.16 4.04 -0.75
C LEU A 40 -5.70 3.07 0.34
N SER A 41 -5.50 1.81 -0.03
CA SER A 41 -4.80 0.83 0.82
C SER A 41 -3.50 0.51 0.12
N ILE A 42 -2.37 0.79 0.76
CA ILE A 42 -1.04 0.75 0.13
C ILE A 42 -0.21 -0.31 0.83
N GLY A 43 0.34 -1.25 0.08
CA GLY A 43 1.33 -2.19 0.59
C GLY A 43 2.71 -1.78 0.11
N ILE A 44 3.68 -1.75 1.03
CA ILE A 44 5.04 -1.29 0.75
C ILE A 44 6.01 -2.43 1.05
N ALA A 45 6.80 -2.82 0.06
CA ALA A 45 7.95 -3.70 0.25
C ALA A 45 9.23 -2.97 -0.17
N VAL A 46 10.24 -3.00 0.70
CA VAL A 46 11.56 -2.43 0.44
C VAL A 46 12.50 -3.57 0.10
N ALA A 47 13.18 -3.45 -1.04
CA ALA A 47 14.18 -4.42 -1.45
C ALA A 47 15.44 -4.27 -0.59
N ASP A 48 15.88 -5.40 -0.02
CA ASP A 48 17.14 -5.46 0.72
C ASP A 48 18.23 -6.03 -0.18
N PRO A 49 19.26 -5.26 -0.56
CA PRO A 49 20.35 -5.77 -1.40
C PRO A 49 21.11 -6.97 -0.82
N ALA A 50 21.07 -7.16 0.50
CA ALA A 50 21.68 -8.33 1.15
C ALA A 50 20.87 -9.61 0.91
N ASN A 51 19.57 -9.48 0.64
CA ASN A 51 18.68 -10.58 0.34
C ASN A 51 18.47 -10.64 -1.18
N GLN A 52 18.86 -11.75 -1.80
CA GLN A 52 18.58 -11.98 -3.22
C GLN A 52 17.12 -12.39 -3.40
N GLU A 53 16.19 -11.47 -3.13
CA GLU A 53 14.77 -11.68 -3.43
C GLU A 53 14.52 -11.44 -4.93
N ALA A 54 13.72 -12.32 -5.53
CA ALA A 54 13.28 -12.11 -6.90
C ALA A 54 12.25 -10.97 -6.96
N GLN A 55 12.15 -10.29 -8.11
CA GLN A 55 11.15 -9.23 -8.31
C GLN A 55 9.72 -9.69 -7.99
N ALA A 56 9.37 -10.93 -8.35
CA ALA A 56 8.06 -11.51 -8.06
C ALA A 56 7.81 -11.64 -6.55
N GLU A 57 8.83 -12.00 -5.77
CA GLU A 57 8.72 -12.14 -4.31
C GLU A 57 8.54 -10.78 -3.63
N LEU A 58 9.28 -9.75 -4.09
CA LEU A 58 9.12 -8.37 -3.64
C LEU A 58 7.70 -7.85 -3.89
N LEU A 59 7.15 -8.12 -5.09
CA LEU A 59 5.78 -7.74 -5.44
C LEU A 59 4.74 -8.49 -4.59
N ASN A 60 4.92 -9.79 -4.39
CA ASN A 60 4.02 -10.60 -3.55
C ASN A 60 4.00 -10.10 -2.10
N ARG A 61 5.17 -9.72 -1.55
CA ARG A 61 5.28 -9.07 -0.24
C ARG A 61 4.50 -7.77 -0.17
N ALA A 62 4.67 -6.90 -1.17
CA ALA A 62 3.92 -5.65 -1.25
C ALA A 62 2.40 -5.89 -1.31
N ASP A 63 1.95 -6.85 -2.11
CA ASP A 63 0.52 -7.18 -2.24
C ASP A 63 -0.05 -7.75 -0.92
N SER A 64 0.69 -8.63 -0.25
CA SER A 64 0.33 -9.14 1.09
C SER A 64 0.15 -8.00 2.10
N ALA A 65 1.09 -7.05 2.16
CA ALA A 65 0.96 -5.87 3.02
C ALA A 65 -0.25 -5.00 2.65
N MET A 66 -0.56 -4.84 1.36
CA MET A 66 -1.76 -4.13 0.92
C MET A 66 -3.03 -4.83 1.44
N TYR A 67 -3.09 -6.15 1.42
CA TYR A 67 -4.20 -6.89 2.00
C TYR A 67 -4.30 -6.68 3.51
N GLN A 68 -3.19 -6.61 4.23
CA GLN A 68 -3.22 -6.23 5.65
C GLN A 68 -3.79 -4.83 5.85
N ALA A 69 -3.39 -3.85 5.02
CA ALA A 69 -3.97 -2.51 5.06
C ALA A 69 -5.50 -2.54 4.82
N LYS A 70 -5.97 -3.35 3.88
CA LYS A 70 -7.41 -3.53 3.59
C LYS A 70 -8.16 -4.14 4.78
N ARG A 71 -7.59 -5.17 5.41
CA ARG A 71 -8.19 -5.87 6.56
C ARG A 71 -8.13 -5.05 7.84
N GLY A 72 -7.09 -4.23 8.00
CA GLY A 72 -6.89 -3.31 9.12
C GLY A 72 -7.78 -2.07 9.07
N GLY A 73 -8.79 -2.00 8.21
CA GLY A 73 -9.74 -0.88 8.14
C GLY A 73 -9.51 0.11 6.99
N LYS A 74 -8.63 -0.22 6.03
CA LYS A 74 -8.38 0.55 4.78
C LYS A 74 -7.81 1.95 5.06
N ASN A 75 -7.66 2.74 4.00
CA ASN A 75 -7.18 4.13 4.03
C ASN A 75 -5.86 4.32 4.79
N ARG A 76 -4.92 3.39 4.60
CA ARG A 76 -3.63 3.33 5.29
C ARG A 76 -2.60 2.63 4.43
N PHE A 77 -1.35 2.69 4.87
CA PHE A 77 -0.29 1.85 4.33
C PHE A 77 0.18 0.83 5.37
N GLU A 78 0.73 -0.28 4.90
CA GLU A 78 1.42 -1.27 5.72
C GLU A 78 2.75 -1.64 5.05
N PHE A 79 3.74 -1.94 5.88
CA PHE A 79 5.03 -2.46 5.41
C PHE A 79 5.02 -3.99 5.43
N ALA A 80 5.53 -4.57 4.35
CA ALA A 80 5.81 -5.99 4.27
C ALA A 80 7.11 -6.31 5.01
N HIS A 81 7.06 -7.29 5.90
CA HIS A 81 8.24 -7.89 6.50
C HIS A 81 8.84 -8.91 5.54
N PHE A 82 10.14 -9.18 5.70
CA PHE A 82 10.77 -10.26 4.97
C PHE A 82 10.16 -11.60 5.45
N GLY A 83 9.77 -12.46 4.52
CA GLY A 83 9.07 -13.71 4.83
C GLY A 83 7.55 -13.57 5.01
N ASP A 84 6.97 -12.39 4.82
CA ASP A 84 5.50 -12.21 4.71
C ASP A 84 4.99 -12.82 3.40
N ILE A 85 4.95 -14.16 3.36
CA ILE A 85 4.24 -14.96 2.37
C ILE A 85 3.18 -15.73 3.15
N THR A 86 1.97 -15.20 3.19
CA THR A 86 0.80 -16.00 3.55
C THR A 86 0.16 -16.49 2.28
N ASP A 87 0.50 -17.73 1.94
CA ASP A 87 -0.33 -18.70 1.22
C ASP A 87 -1.55 -18.12 0.48
N SER A 88 -1.38 -17.86 -0.82
CA SER A 88 -2.52 -17.57 -1.69
C SER A 88 -2.33 -18.10 -3.11
N CYS A 89 -1.71 -19.29 -3.22
CA CYS A 89 -1.79 -20.15 -4.41
C CYS A 89 -1.54 -21.61 -4.01
N ASP A 90 -2.43 -22.17 -3.20
CA ASP A 90 -2.77 -23.59 -3.25
C ASP A 90 -4.27 -23.75 -2.97
N LYS A 91 -4.94 -24.49 -3.88
CA LYS A 91 -6.38 -24.82 -4.01
C LYS A 91 -7.21 -23.77 -4.78
N GLU A 92 -7.74 -24.04 -5.97
CA GLU A 92 -8.17 -25.29 -6.64
C GLU A 92 -7.79 -25.33 -8.12
#